data_AF-A0A7W1HH44-F1
#
_entry.id   AF-A0A7W1HH44-F1
#
_cell.length_a   1.000
_cell.length_b   1.000
_cell.length_c   1.000
_cell.angle_alpha   90.00
_cell.angle_beta   90.00
_cell.angle_gamma   90.00
#
_symmetry.space_group_name_H-M   'P 1'
#
loop_
_entity.id
_entity.type
_entity.pdbx_description
1 polymer ?
#
loop_
_entity_poly.entity_id
_entity_poly.type
_entity_poly.pdbx_seq_one_letter_code
_entity_poly.pdbx_strand_id
1 'polypeptide(L)'
;MKFLYIYIGNIHSDFSGAAKKVRGIVSELEKRKVEYFIFALSDQVKISGVYDERVYLVPAIETDQVAIYSELGKFLTFCGSYDACVFRYPFASKELVELLKRYPDQITLEHNNKELIELWRVGLDSIKEYKFRPSPSYMRLLRNSLLPVFNELRYGVSALKLAKSGIAVTNEIAGYEKNRFSRYRCRIVGNGIDFSKIKFHSRIFSRGDVLTIVMLNTSNVSWHGVDLILESFRKANTDKFHLILIGRFSEKDISLAQSYPHITYRGFLAPDEINEVMGSVHIGLGAVALFRKKLHEASTLKVREYLASGLPLILGHVDSDVDNNSFIASCRFKIDMLSNSISWEKIYDWAVEVYRTPNINQKIRDTASEIVGFERKVSDLLNG
;
A
#
# COMPACT_ATOMS: atom_id res chain seq x y z
N MET A 1 -6.04 26.10 9.23
CA MET A 1 -5.80 25.30 8.02
C MET A 1 -6.87 24.24 7.94
N LYS A 2 -7.58 24.17 6.81
CA LYS A 2 -8.66 23.24 6.51
C LYS A 2 -8.24 22.28 5.41
N PHE A 3 -8.20 20.99 5.74
CA PHE A 3 -7.68 19.92 4.88
C PHE A 3 -8.79 18.97 4.42
N LEU A 4 -8.86 18.69 3.13
CA LEU A 4 -9.82 17.74 2.56
C LEU A 4 -9.10 16.48 2.08
N TYR A 5 -9.68 15.32 2.36
CA TYR A 5 -9.24 14.05 1.79
C TYR A 5 -10.39 13.32 1.11
N ILE A 6 -10.24 13.05 -0.18
CA ILE A 6 -11.24 12.35 -1.00
C ILE A 6 -10.74 10.92 -1.28
N TYR A 7 -11.51 9.93 -0.85
CA TYR A 7 -11.24 8.51 -1.04
C TYR A 7 -12.47 7.79 -1.62
N ILE A 8 -12.47 7.51 -2.92
CA ILE A 8 -13.52 6.69 -3.54
C ILE A 8 -13.25 5.21 -3.25
N GLY A 9 -13.58 4.77 -2.05
CA GLY A 9 -13.53 3.39 -1.61
C GLY A 9 -14.14 3.24 -0.21
N ASN A 10 -14.39 1.99 0.20
CA ASN A 10 -15.03 1.73 1.48
C ASN A 10 -14.07 2.05 2.65
N ILE A 11 -14.34 3.13 3.40
CA ILE A 11 -13.53 3.58 4.53
C ILE A 11 -13.60 2.65 5.75
N HIS A 12 -14.64 1.82 5.86
CA HIS A 12 -14.82 0.86 6.95
C HIS A 12 -14.24 -0.53 6.63
N SER A 13 -13.63 -0.71 5.45
CA SER A 13 -12.98 -1.99 5.12
C SER A 13 -11.68 -2.16 5.90
N ASP A 14 -11.59 -3.22 6.73
CA ASP A 14 -10.36 -3.56 7.46
C ASP A 14 -9.31 -4.28 6.62
N PHE A 15 -9.71 -4.82 5.48
CA PHE A 15 -8.82 -5.49 4.53
C PHE A 15 -8.20 -4.51 3.51
N SER A 16 -8.68 -3.27 3.46
CA SER A 16 -8.18 -2.23 2.55
C SER A 16 -7.02 -1.46 3.18
N GLY A 17 -5.84 -1.60 2.58
CA GLY A 17 -4.69 -0.77 2.95
C GLY A 17 -4.93 0.73 2.74
N ALA A 18 -5.74 1.09 1.73
CA ALA A 18 -6.11 2.48 1.49
C ALA A 18 -6.98 3.02 2.65
N ALA A 19 -7.96 2.24 3.12
CA ALA A 19 -8.78 2.64 4.26
C ALA A 19 -7.95 2.79 5.54
N LYS A 20 -7.03 1.86 5.82
CA LYS A 20 -6.08 1.97 6.94
C LYS A 20 -5.24 3.26 6.86
N LYS A 21 -4.75 3.62 5.67
CA LYS A 21 -4.01 4.87 5.45
C LYS A 21 -4.86 6.10 5.78
N VAL A 22 -6.08 6.17 5.27
CA VAL A 22 -7.00 7.31 5.52
C VAL A 22 -7.27 7.45 7.01
N ARG A 23 -7.60 6.36 7.71
CA ARG A 23 -7.84 6.39 9.17
C ARG A 23 -6.61 6.85 9.96
N GLY A 24 -5.41 6.46 9.51
CA GLY A 24 -4.16 6.92 10.13
C GLY A 24 -3.87 8.40 9.91
N ILE A 25 -4.18 8.93 8.71
CA ILE A 25 -4.10 10.37 8.42
C ILE A 25 -5.08 11.14 9.31
N VAL A 26 -6.34 10.69 9.39
CA VAL A 26 -7.37 11.32 10.24
C VAL A 26 -6.91 11.38 11.70
N SER A 27 -6.44 10.25 12.25
CA SER A 27 -5.98 10.19 13.64
C SER A 27 -4.84 11.18 13.92
N GLU A 28 -3.95 11.41 12.96
CA GLU A 28 -2.85 12.37 13.12
C GLU A 28 -3.32 13.82 12.95
N LEU A 29 -4.27 14.10 12.04
CA LEU A 29 -4.88 15.43 11.91
C LEU A 29 -5.62 15.84 13.19
N GLU A 30 -6.34 14.90 13.82
CA GLU A 30 -7.00 15.10 15.12
C GLU A 30 -6.00 15.44 16.22
N LYS A 31 -4.89 14.68 16.34
CA LYS A 31 -3.82 14.95 17.32
C LYS A 31 -3.26 16.38 17.18
N ARG A 32 -3.16 16.86 15.93
CA ARG A 32 -2.65 18.21 15.60
C ARG A 32 -3.70 19.31 15.68
N LYS A 33 -4.96 18.99 15.94
CA LYS A 33 -6.09 19.93 15.92
C LYS A 33 -6.21 20.67 14.60
N VAL A 34 -5.90 20.00 13.49
CA VAL A 34 -6.12 20.52 12.13
C VAL A 34 -7.60 20.32 11.78
N GLU A 35 -8.24 21.33 11.19
CA GLU A 35 -9.60 21.18 10.67
C GLU A 35 -9.54 20.29 9.42
N TYR A 36 -10.36 19.25 9.36
CA TYR A 36 -10.40 18.35 8.21
C TYR A 36 -11.80 17.90 7.83
N PHE A 37 -11.95 17.51 6.56
CA PHE A 37 -13.14 16.88 6.02
C PHE A 37 -12.77 15.69 5.13
N ILE A 38 -13.48 14.59 5.28
CA ILE A 38 -13.25 13.36 4.52
C ILE A 38 -14.46 13.09 3.63
N PHE A 39 -14.22 12.73 2.37
CA PHE A 39 -15.23 12.15 1.49
C PHE A 39 -14.87 10.69 1.26
N ALA A 40 -15.79 9.77 1.57
CA ALA A 40 -15.56 8.35 1.31
C ALA A 40 -16.83 7.54 0.99
N LEU A 41 -16.63 6.33 0.49
CA LEU A 41 -17.73 5.38 0.37
C LEU A 41 -17.86 4.56 1.66
N SER A 42 -19.05 4.06 1.94
CA SER A 42 -19.25 3.09 3.02
C SER A 42 -20.43 2.15 2.77
N ASP A 43 -20.26 0.88 3.11
CA ASP A 43 -21.32 -0.14 3.20
C ASP A 43 -22.19 -0.02 4.46
N GLN A 44 -21.81 0.81 5.43
CA GLN A 44 -22.54 1.02 6.69
C GLN A 44 -23.63 2.09 6.58
N VAL A 45 -23.68 2.83 5.45
CA VAL A 45 -24.65 3.91 5.23
C VAL A 45 -25.56 3.59 4.05
N LYS A 46 -26.83 4.01 4.17
CA LYS A 46 -27.85 3.85 3.11
C LYS A 46 -28.12 5.14 2.33
N ILE A 47 -27.77 6.29 2.91
CA ILE A 47 -28.06 7.62 2.34
C ILE A 47 -26.77 8.44 2.42
N SER A 48 -26.48 9.17 1.34
CA SER A 48 -25.34 10.08 1.30
C SER A 48 -25.54 11.26 2.24
N GLY A 49 -24.49 11.66 2.96
CA GLY A 49 -24.57 12.81 3.86
C GLY A 49 -23.35 12.96 4.75
N VAL A 50 -23.39 13.97 5.62
CA VAL A 50 -22.35 14.23 6.63
C VAL A 50 -22.62 13.35 7.85
N TYR A 51 -21.63 12.55 8.21
CA TYR A 51 -21.54 11.75 9.41
C TYR A 51 -20.38 12.30 10.26
N ASP A 52 -20.53 12.25 11.58
CA ASP A 52 -19.46 12.66 12.53
C ASP A 52 -18.92 14.09 12.27
N GLU A 53 -19.79 15.00 11.82
CA GLU A 53 -19.55 16.42 11.46
C GLU A 53 -18.48 16.69 10.37
N ARG A 54 -17.61 15.73 10.09
CA ARG A 54 -16.38 15.87 9.29
C ARG A 54 -16.26 14.81 8.20
N VAL A 55 -17.12 13.79 8.18
CA VAL A 55 -17.00 12.66 7.25
C VAL A 55 -18.25 12.58 6.38
N TYR A 56 -18.13 12.98 5.12
CA TYR A 56 -19.17 12.77 4.12
C TYR A 56 -19.10 11.36 3.57
N LEU A 57 -20.13 10.56 3.83
CA LEU A 57 -20.20 9.18 3.37
C LEU A 57 -21.23 9.05 2.25
N VAL A 58 -20.86 8.27 1.23
CA VAL A 58 -21.74 7.83 0.15
C VAL A 58 -21.91 6.32 0.25
N PRO A 59 -23.12 5.76 0.07
CA PRO A 59 -23.33 4.32 0.08
C PRO A 59 -22.43 3.60 -0.93
N ALA A 60 -21.75 2.52 -0.51
CA ALA A 60 -20.83 1.74 -1.36
C ALA A 60 -21.53 0.76 -2.31
N ILE A 61 -22.86 0.62 -2.22
CA ILE A 61 -23.69 -0.20 -3.13
C ILE A 61 -23.55 0.38 -4.54
N GLU A 62 -23.38 -0.48 -5.57
CA GLU A 62 -23.17 -0.18 -7.00
C GLU A 62 -23.60 1.24 -7.40
N THR A 63 -22.76 2.21 -7.03
CA THR A 63 -23.05 3.63 -7.22
C THR A 63 -22.40 3.99 -8.53
N ASP A 64 -23.21 4.42 -9.49
CA ASP A 64 -22.69 4.92 -10.75
C ASP A 64 -21.70 6.07 -10.51
N GLN A 65 -20.67 6.13 -11.34
CA GLN A 65 -19.60 7.12 -11.23
C GLN A 65 -20.16 8.53 -11.25
N VAL A 66 -21.17 8.80 -12.09
CA VAL A 66 -21.83 10.12 -12.15
C VAL A 66 -22.46 10.50 -10.82
N ALA A 67 -23.09 9.55 -10.11
CA ALA A 67 -23.68 9.79 -8.80
C ALA A 67 -22.60 10.13 -7.75
N ILE A 68 -21.48 9.40 -7.75
CA ILE A 68 -20.35 9.66 -6.83
C ILE A 68 -19.81 11.08 -7.04
N TYR A 69 -19.59 11.50 -8.29
CA TYR A 69 -19.06 12.85 -8.58
C TYR A 69 -20.08 13.95 -8.30
N SER A 70 -21.38 13.67 -8.43
CA SER A 70 -22.45 14.58 -8.01
C SER A 70 -22.40 14.81 -6.49
N GLU A 71 -22.31 13.74 -5.70
CA GLU A 71 -22.16 13.83 -4.24
C GLU A 71 -20.85 14.50 -3.83
N LEU A 72 -19.75 14.24 -4.54
CA LEU A 72 -18.47 14.92 -4.33
C LEU A 72 -18.59 16.43 -4.59
N GLY A 73 -19.36 16.84 -5.61
CA GLY A 73 -19.68 18.24 -5.85
C GLY A 73 -20.41 18.88 -4.67
N LYS A 74 -21.41 18.19 -4.08
CA LYS A 74 -22.13 18.65 -2.89
C LYS A 74 -21.21 18.78 -1.68
N PHE A 75 -20.33 17.79 -1.48
CA PHE A 75 -19.33 17.79 -0.42
C PHE A 75 -18.39 18.99 -0.52
N LEU A 76 -17.85 19.28 -1.70
CA LEU A 76 -16.96 20.41 -1.91
C LEU A 76 -17.68 21.75 -1.67
N THR A 77 -18.93 21.88 -2.11
CA THR A 77 -19.77 23.05 -1.82
C THR A 77 -20.02 23.20 -0.32
N PHE A 78 -20.33 22.10 0.38
CA PHE A 78 -20.53 22.08 1.83
C PHE A 78 -19.27 22.50 2.60
N CYS A 79 -18.10 22.03 2.16
CA CYS A 79 -16.83 22.39 2.80
C CYS A 79 -16.47 23.88 2.62
N GLY A 80 -16.95 24.52 1.55
CA GLY A 80 -16.61 25.91 1.25
C GLY A 80 -15.14 26.08 0.90
N SER A 81 -14.50 27.14 1.39
CA SER A 81 -13.07 27.38 1.19
C SER A 81 -12.20 26.39 1.97
N TYR A 82 -11.09 25.95 1.39
CA TYR A 82 -10.12 25.07 2.03
C TYR A 82 -8.69 25.37 1.58
N ASP A 83 -7.71 24.98 2.38
CA ASP A 83 -6.30 25.26 2.11
C ASP A 83 -5.63 24.16 1.27
N ALA A 84 -6.06 22.91 1.47
CA ALA A 84 -5.52 21.75 0.77
C ALA A 84 -6.59 20.68 0.56
N CYS A 85 -6.60 20.06 -0.62
CA CYS A 85 -7.48 18.95 -0.96
C CYS A 85 -6.69 17.85 -1.67
N VAL A 86 -6.61 16.68 -1.04
CA VAL A 86 -5.98 15.48 -1.60
C VAL A 86 -7.06 14.54 -2.10
N PHE A 87 -6.97 14.14 -3.35
CA PHE A 87 -7.86 13.16 -3.96
C PHE A 87 -7.05 11.92 -4.34
N ARG A 88 -7.31 10.80 -3.65
CA ARG A 88 -6.81 9.48 -4.07
C ARG A 88 -7.30 9.17 -5.47
N TYR A 89 -6.37 9.16 -6.43
CA TYR A 89 -6.68 9.12 -7.85
C TYR A 89 -7.50 7.86 -8.18
N PRO A 90 -8.77 8.01 -8.61
CA PRO A 90 -9.67 6.89 -8.84
C PRO A 90 -9.61 6.38 -10.30
N PHE A 91 -8.52 6.67 -11.02
CA PHE A 91 -8.40 6.65 -12.49
C PHE A 91 -9.15 7.79 -13.19
N ALA A 92 -8.72 8.07 -14.42
CA ALA A 92 -9.28 9.14 -15.23
C ALA A 92 -10.69 8.79 -15.70
N SER A 93 -11.52 9.83 -15.77
CA SER A 93 -12.88 9.76 -16.26
C SER A 93 -13.28 11.13 -16.79
N LYS A 94 -14.42 11.19 -17.48
CA LYS A 94 -14.98 12.46 -17.94
C LYS A 94 -15.38 13.31 -16.73
N GLU A 95 -15.98 12.67 -15.74
CA GLU A 95 -16.46 13.23 -14.48
C GLU A 95 -15.32 13.84 -13.67
N LEU A 96 -14.16 13.17 -13.60
CA LEU A 96 -12.95 13.72 -12.97
C LEU A 96 -12.47 14.99 -13.66
N VAL A 97 -12.42 15.00 -15.00
CA VAL A 97 -12.00 16.18 -15.76
C VAL A 97 -12.99 17.33 -15.58
N GLU A 98 -14.29 17.06 -15.55
CA GLU A 98 -15.32 18.07 -15.29
C GLU A 98 -15.22 18.64 -13.87
N LEU A 99 -14.92 17.80 -12.87
CA LEU A 99 -14.65 18.23 -11.50
C LEU A 99 -13.43 19.14 -11.44
N LEU A 100 -12.30 18.73 -12.03
CA LEU A 100 -11.05 19.51 -12.01
C LEU A 100 -11.18 20.82 -12.80
N LYS A 101 -12.03 20.88 -13.84
CA LYS A 101 -12.37 22.15 -14.50
C LYS A 101 -13.17 23.10 -13.61
N ARG A 102 -14.01 22.57 -12.71
CA ARG A 102 -14.79 23.37 -11.75
C ARG A 102 -13.94 23.88 -10.58
N TYR A 103 -12.91 23.11 -10.22
CA TYR A 103 -11.97 23.43 -9.14
C TYR A 103 -10.52 23.44 -9.66
N PRO A 104 -10.18 24.33 -10.62
CA PRO A 104 -8.86 24.35 -11.24
C PRO A 104 -7.80 24.71 -10.20
N ASP A 105 -6.64 24.03 -10.27
CA ASP A 105 -5.48 24.26 -9.40
C ASP A 105 -5.74 24.14 -7.88
N GLN A 106 -6.83 23.46 -7.47
CA GLN A 106 -7.18 23.27 -6.05
C GLN A 106 -6.94 21.85 -5.54
N ILE A 107 -7.00 20.85 -6.41
CA ILE A 107 -6.99 19.43 -6.02
C ILE A 107 -5.64 18.78 -6.36
N THR A 108 -5.01 18.17 -5.37
CA THR A 108 -3.80 17.34 -5.52
C THR A 108 -4.17 15.87 -5.69
N LEU A 109 -3.67 15.22 -6.73
CA LEU A 109 -3.97 13.80 -7.01
C LEU A 109 -2.95 12.87 -6.35
N GLU A 110 -3.42 11.89 -5.58
CA GLU A 110 -2.59 10.85 -4.96
C GLU A 110 -2.54 9.59 -5.84
N HIS A 111 -1.35 9.35 -6.42
CA HIS A 111 -1.03 8.23 -7.31
C HIS A 111 -0.43 7.06 -6.53
N ASN A 112 -0.98 5.87 -6.73
CA ASN A 112 -0.59 4.67 -5.97
C ASN A 112 -0.01 3.57 -6.84
N ASN A 113 -0.16 3.68 -8.16
CA ASN A 113 0.35 2.70 -9.11
C ASN A 113 0.67 3.39 -10.45
N LYS A 114 1.18 2.62 -11.41
CA LYS A 114 1.24 3.03 -12.82
C LYS A 114 -0.11 2.73 -13.45
N GLU A 115 -0.93 3.76 -13.59
CA GLU A 115 -2.37 3.61 -13.75
C GLU A 115 -2.78 2.82 -15.00
N LEU A 116 -2.19 3.11 -16.16
CA LEU A 116 -2.45 2.32 -17.37
C LEU A 116 -2.01 0.86 -17.21
N ILE A 117 -0.88 0.60 -16.55
CA ILE A 117 -0.37 -0.76 -16.39
C ILE A 117 -1.27 -1.57 -15.46
N GLU A 118 -1.74 -0.96 -14.37
CA GLU A 118 -2.70 -1.58 -13.47
C GLU A 118 -4.02 -1.89 -14.18
N LEU A 119 -4.60 -0.91 -14.88
CA LEU A 119 -5.86 -1.09 -15.59
C LEU A 119 -5.77 -2.18 -16.67
N TRP A 120 -4.70 -2.19 -17.47
CA TRP A 120 -4.46 -3.24 -18.45
C TRP A 120 -4.37 -4.62 -17.80
N ARG A 121 -3.63 -4.73 -16.69
CA ARG A 121 -3.47 -6.01 -15.99
C ARG A 121 -4.80 -6.50 -15.45
N VAL A 122 -5.53 -5.66 -14.70
CA VAL A 122 -6.84 -6.00 -14.12
C VAL A 122 -7.83 -6.37 -15.23
N GLY A 123 -7.88 -5.61 -16.32
CA GLY A 123 -8.73 -5.89 -17.47
C GLY A 123 -8.39 -7.22 -18.14
N LEU A 124 -7.10 -7.51 -18.36
CA LEU A 124 -6.64 -8.76 -18.96
C LEU A 124 -6.88 -9.98 -18.04
N ASP A 125 -6.62 -9.84 -16.74
CA ASP A 125 -6.86 -10.90 -15.76
C ASP A 125 -8.36 -11.25 -15.75
N SER A 126 -9.22 -10.23 -15.71
CA SER A 126 -10.68 -10.39 -15.79
C SER A 126 -11.15 -11.06 -17.09
N ILE A 127 -10.46 -10.86 -18.22
CA ILE A 127 -10.81 -11.51 -19.49
C ILE A 127 -10.34 -12.97 -19.50
N LYS A 128 -9.14 -13.25 -18.97
CA LYS A 128 -8.54 -14.60 -18.94
C LYS A 128 -9.27 -15.57 -18.03
N GLU A 129 -9.89 -15.07 -16.96
CA GLU A 129 -10.71 -15.88 -16.05
C GLU A 129 -11.91 -16.52 -16.76
N TYR A 130 -12.38 -15.95 -17.88
CA TYR A 130 -13.52 -16.46 -18.62
C TYR A 130 -13.11 -17.03 -19.97
N LYS A 131 -13.62 -18.23 -20.30
CA LYS A 131 -13.47 -18.79 -21.65
C LYS A 131 -14.17 -17.88 -22.66
N PHE A 132 -13.51 -17.64 -23.79
CA PHE A 132 -14.07 -16.86 -24.89
C PHE A 132 -15.45 -17.41 -25.29
N ARG A 133 -16.46 -16.53 -25.27
CA ARG A 133 -17.84 -16.82 -25.73
C ARG A 133 -18.41 -15.57 -26.37
N PRO A 134 -18.85 -15.56 -27.64
CA PRO A 134 -19.42 -14.38 -28.28
C PRO A 134 -20.87 -14.15 -27.82
N SER A 135 -21.07 -13.80 -26.54
CA SER A 135 -22.39 -13.52 -25.96
C SER A 135 -22.49 -12.05 -25.50
N PRO A 136 -23.71 -11.49 -25.34
CA PRO A 136 -23.89 -10.14 -24.80
C PRO A 136 -23.21 -9.93 -23.43
N SER A 137 -23.24 -10.95 -22.57
CA SER A 137 -22.56 -10.93 -21.27
C SER A 137 -21.05 -10.85 -21.40
N TYR A 138 -20.46 -11.54 -22.37
CA TYR A 138 -19.03 -11.46 -22.64
C TYR A 138 -18.63 -10.13 -23.28
N MET A 139 -19.46 -9.56 -24.16
CA MET A 139 -19.25 -8.21 -24.68
C MET A 139 -19.32 -7.17 -23.55
N ARG A 140 -20.22 -7.33 -22.59
CA ARG A 140 -20.27 -6.50 -21.37
C ARG A 140 -19.01 -6.66 -20.52
N LEU A 141 -18.49 -7.88 -20.35
CA LEU A 141 -17.23 -8.14 -19.67
C LEU A 141 -16.08 -7.41 -20.38
N LEU A 142 -15.91 -7.60 -21.68
CA LEU A 142 -14.88 -6.93 -22.48
C LEU A 142 -14.96 -5.41 -22.34
N ARG A 143 -16.18 -4.85 -22.48
CA ARG A 143 -16.41 -3.42 -22.32
C ARG A 143 -16.00 -2.95 -20.93
N ASN A 144 -16.45 -3.62 -19.88
CA ASN A 144 -16.15 -3.22 -18.49
C ASN A 144 -14.66 -3.36 -18.16
N SER A 145 -13.96 -4.33 -18.76
CA SER A 145 -12.51 -4.52 -18.60
C SER A 145 -11.67 -3.49 -19.36
N LEU A 146 -12.12 -3.02 -20.53
CA LEU A 146 -11.34 -2.13 -21.40
C LEU A 146 -11.74 -0.65 -21.29
N LEU A 147 -12.98 -0.34 -20.91
CA LEU A 147 -13.46 1.04 -20.79
C LEU A 147 -12.61 1.90 -19.83
N PRO A 148 -12.18 1.41 -18.65
CA PRO A 148 -11.28 2.17 -17.78
C PRO A 148 -9.95 2.53 -18.46
N VAL A 149 -9.38 1.62 -19.25
CA VAL A 149 -8.15 1.85 -20.01
C VAL A 149 -8.36 2.97 -21.03
N PHE A 150 -9.46 2.91 -21.80
CA PHE A 150 -9.78 3.94 -22.77
C PHE A 150 -10.02 5.31 -22.11
N ASN A 151 -10.68 5.32 -20.95
CA ASN A 151 -10.87 6.53 -20.18
C ASN A 151 -9.54 7.11 -19.68
N GLU A 152 -8.63 6.28 -19.16
CA GLU A 152 -7.30 6.73 -18.72
C GLU A 152 -6.46 7.30 -19.87
N LEU A 153 -6.52 6.68 -21.06
CA LEU A 153 -5.86 7.18 -22.27
C LEU A 153 -6.45 8.52 -22.75
N ARG A 154 -7.77 8.67 -22.69
CA ARG A 154 -8.49 9.85 -23.18
C ARG A 154 -8.40 11.03 -22.22
N TYR A 155 -8.60 10.78 -20.93
CA TYR A 155 -8.81 11.83 -19.93
C TYR A 155 -7.62 12.02 -18.99
N GLY A 156 -6.70 11.05 -18.88
CA GLY A 156 -5.63 11.08 -17.88
C GLY A 156 -4.73 12.31 -17.99
N VAL A 157 -4.19 12.61 -19.18
CA VAL A 157 -3.35 13.81 -19.39
C VAL A 157 -4.13 15.10 -19.13
N SER A 158 -5.43 15.13 -19.43
CA SER A 158 -6.28 16.29 -19.13
C SER A 158 -6.45 16.49 -17.62
N ALA A 159 -6.64 15.39 -16.87
CA ALA A 159 -6.70 15.44 -15.42
C ALA A 159 -5.37 15.96 -14.81
N LEU A 160 -4.23 15.44 -15.29
CA LEU A 160 -2.91 15.92 -14.83
C LEU A 160 -2.66 17.41 -15.11
N LYS A 161 -3.20 17.93 -16.23
CA LYS A 161 -3.08 19.36 -16.58
C LYS A 161 -3.90 20.29 -15.69
N LEU A 162 -5.01 19.81 -15.16
CA LEU A 162 -5.97 20.61 -14.39
C LEU A 162 -5.79 20.47 -12.87
N ALA A 163 -5.16 19.39 -12.42
CA ALA A 163 -4.82 19.19 -11.02
C ALA A 163 -3.74 20.18 -10.56
N LYS A 164 -3.82 20.61 -9.30
CA LYS A 164 -2.85 21.48 -8.64
C LYS A 164 -1.44 20.88 -8.68
N SER A 165 -1.36 19.60 -8.31
CA SER A 165 -0.13 18.83 -8.21
C SER A 165 -0.46 17.34 -8.04
N GLY A 166 0.58 16.52 -8.00
CA GLY A 166 0.51 15.11 -7.63
C GLY A 166 1.32 14.79 -6.39
N ILE A 167 0.87 13.78 -5.66
CA ILE A 167 1.69 13.02 -4.74
C ILE A 167 1.73 11.57 -5.21
N ALA A 168 2.88 10.92 -5.11
CA ALA A 168 3.03 9.51 -5.44
C ALA A 168 3.70 8.77 -4.30
N VAL A 169 3.35 7.51 -4.12
CA VAL A 169 3.91 6.69 -3.03
C VAL A 169 5.37 6.23 -3.28
N THR A 170 5.89 6.38 -4.51
CA THR A 170 7.28 6.03 -4.87
C THR A 170 7.85 6.95 -5.97
N ASN A 171 9.18 6.97 -6.11
CA ASN A 171 9.86 7.73 -7.17
C ASN A 171 9.48 7.20 -8.56
N GLU A 172 9.39 5.89 -8.70
CA GLU A 172 8.97 5.23 -9.94
C GLU A 172 7.59 5.72 -10.43
N ILE A 173 6.61 5.84 -9.52
CA ILE A 173 5.26 6.31 -9.87
C ILE A 173 5.28 7.82 -10.19
N ALA A 174 6.00 8.62 -9.41
CA ALA A 174 6.15 10.05 -9.70
C ALA A 174 6.79 10.30 -11.08
N GLY A 175 7.83 9.53 -11.41
CA GLY A 175 8.50 9.58 -12.71
C GLY A 175 7.57 9.16 -13.84
N TYR A 176 6.76 8.12 -13.63
CA TYR A 176 5.74 7.69 -14.59
C TYR A 176 4.73 8.81 -14.90
N GLU A 177 4.17 9.48 -13.89
CA GLU A 177 3.21 10.57 -14.12
C GLU A 177 3.86 11.81 -14.77
N LYS A 178 5.11 12.15 -14.39
CA LYS A 178 5.90 13.21 -15.04
C LYS A 178 6.18 12.89 -16.51
N ASN A 179 6.38 11.62 -16.86
CA ASN A 179 6.57 11.21 -18.25
C ASN A 179 5.26 11.33 -19.06
N ARG A 180 4.09 11.14 -18.43
CA ARG A 180 2.79 11.36 -19.08
C ARG A 180 2.51 12.85 -19.35
N PHE A 181 2.96 13.72 -18.45
CA PHE A 181 2.90 15.17 -18.64
C PHE A 181 4.08 15.86 -17.95
N SER A 182 5.04 16.35 -18.73
CA SER A 182 6.34 16.85 -18.23
C SER A 182 6.25 18.07 -17.30
N ARG A 183 5.17 18.87 -17.37
CA ARG A 183 4.94 20.00 -16.45
C ARG A 183 4.23 19.59 -15.16
N TYR A 184 3.82 18.33 -15.03
CA TYR A 184 3.15 17.83 -13.83
C TYR A 184 4.11 17.79 -12.65
N ARG A 185 3.80 18.56 -11.61
CA ARG A 185 4.57 18.53 -10.36
C ARG A 185 4.09 17.37 -9.52
N CYS A 186 4.95 16.36 -9.33
CA CYS A 186 4.63 15.20 -8.50
C CYS A 186 5.74 14.95 -7.47
N ARG A 187 5.37 14.92 -6.19
CA ARG A 187 6.27 14.70 -5.04
C ARG A 187 6.02 13.35 -4.38
N ILE A 188 6.96 12.89 -3.55
CA ILE A 188 6.88 11.57 -2.92
C ILE A 188 6.23 11.68 -1.55
N VAL A 189 5.16 10.91 -1.33
CA VAL A 189 4.54 10.72 -0.03
C VAL A 189 4.20 9.24 0.13
N GLY A 190 5.13 8.50 0.74
CA GLY A 190 4.93 7.10 1.07
C GLY A 190 3.79 6.87 2.07
N ASN A 191 3.46 5.61 2.28
CA ASN A 191 2.50 5.19 3.29
C ASN A 191 3.10 5.33 4.69
N GLY A 192 2.30 5.88 5.61
CA GLY A 192 2.66 6.05 7.01
C GLY A 192 2.11 4.93 7.91
N ILE A 193 2.57 4.93 9.16
CA ILE A 193 2.08 4.06 10.23
C ILE A 193 2.00 4.81 11.56
N ASP A 194 1.07 4.40 12.42
CA ASP A 194 0.96 4.91 13.78
C ASP A 194 1.77 4.02 14.72
N PHE A 195 2.91 4.54 15.17
CA PHE A 195 3.83 3.80 16.06
C PHE A 195 3.19 3.52 17.43
N SER A 196 2.22 4.31 17.88
CA SER A 196 1.54 4.10 19.15
C SER A 196 0.68 2.83 19.18
N LYS A 197 0.30 2.32 18.01
CA LYS A 197 -0.51 1.10 17.86
C LYS A 197 0.34 -0.17 17.72
N ILE A 198 1.66 -0.03 17.57
CA ILE A 198 2.58 -1.16 17.36
C ILE A 198 3.44 -1.34 18.60
N LYS A 199 3.34 -2.51 19.22
CA LYS A 199 4.12 -2.86 20.41
C LYS A 199 5.58 -3.09 20.03
N PHE A 200 6.48 -2.44 20.76
CA PHE A 200 7.92 -2.65 20.60
C PHE A 200 8.39 -3.85 21.41
N HIS A 201 9.35 -4.60 20.87
CA HIS A 201 10.06 -5.65 21.57
C HIS A 201 11.57 -5.56 21.26
N SER A 202 12.43 -5.88 22.22
CA SER A 202 13.86 -6.12 21.92
C SER A 202 14.04 -7.57 21.51
N ARG A 203 14.85 -7.85 20.50
CA ARG A 203 15.25 -9.22 20.15
C ARG A 203 16.77 -9.36 20.19
N ILE A 204 17.20 -10.59 20.39
CA ILE A 204 18.60 -10.98 20.27
C ILE A 204 18.63 -12.11 19.26
N PHE A 205 19.57 -12.02 18.32
CA PHE A 205 19.82 -13.09 17.35
C PHE A 205 21.32 -13.17 17.14
N SER A 206 21.85 -14.39 17.15
CA SER A 206 23.27 -14.67 17.05
C SER A 206 23.53 -15.91 16.21
N ARG A 207 24.81 -16.14 15.89
CA ARG A 207 25.18 -17.30 15.09
C ARG A 207 24.91 -18.58 15.87
N GLY A 208 24.17 -19.50 15.26
CA GLY A 208 23.71 -20.75 15.87
C GLY A 208 22.21 -20.74 16.16
N ASP A 209 21.60 -19.56 16.29
CA ASP A 209 20.16 -19.43 16.51
C ASP A 209 19.36 -19.72 15.23
N VAL A 210 18.10 -20.11 15.41
CA VAL A 210 17.12 -20.22 14.33
C VAL A 210 16.57 -18.84 13.99
N LEU A 211 16.70 -18.45 12.73
CA LEU A 211 16.22 -17.17 12.23
C LEU A 211 14.73 -17.24 11.88
N THR A 212 13.89 -16.80 12.81
CA THR A 212 12.45 -16.63 12.60
C THR A 212 12.11 -15.40 11.74
N ILE A 213 11.36 -15.62 10.66
CA ILE A 213 10.96 -14.62 9.66
C ILE A 213 9.43 -14.58 9.56
N VAL A 214 8.83 -13.40 9.54
CA VAL A 214 7.38 -13.23 9.38
C VAL A 214 7.01 -12.64 8.02
N MET A 215 5.93 -13.13 7.42
CA MET A 215 5.29 -12.53 6.25
C MET A 215 3.80 -12.27 6.51
N LEU A 216 3.42 -11.00 6.53
CA LEU A 216 2.03 -10.55 6.65
C LEU A 216 1.40 -10.32 5.27
N ASN A 217 0.29 -10.98 4.96
CA ASN A 217 -0.47 -10.82 3.70
C ASN A 217 -1.96 -10.60 3.97
N THR A 218 -2.48 -9.39 3.77
CA THR A 218 -3.92 -9.13 3.87
C THR A 218 -4.73 -9.70 2.69
N SER A 219 -4.08 -9.98 1.57
CA SER A 219 -4.68 -10.49 0.35
C SER A 219 -3.78 -11.54 -0.31
N ASN A 220 -4.38 -12.57 -0.92
CA ASN A 220 -3.67 -13.54 -1.73
C ASN A 220 -3.43 -12.99 -3.15
N VAL A 221 -2.26 -12.41 -3.39
CA VAL A 221 -1.92 -11.76 -4.65
C VAL A 221 -0.54 -12.19 -5.12
N SER A 222 -0.39 -12.44 -6.43
CA SER A 222 0.80 -13.08 -6.99
C SER A 222 2.09 -12.28 -6.76
N TRP A 223 2.03 -10.95 -6.70
CA TRP A 223 3.23 -10.12 -6.49
C TRP A 223 3.82 -10.22 -5.08
N HIS A 224 3.11 -10.84 -4.12
CA HIS A 224 3.74 -11.20 -2.85
C HIS A 224 4.88 -12.20 -3.03
N GLY A 225 4.80 -13.08 -4.04
CA GLY A 225 5.86 -14.02 -4.40
C GLY A 225 6.00 -15.18 -3.42
N VAL A 226 4.90 -15.57 -2.77
CA VAL A 226 4.85 -16.68 -1.80
C VAL A 226 5.34 -17.97 -2.44
N ASP A 227 4.92 -18.23 -3.68
CA ASP A 227 5.36 -19.37 -4.48
C ASP A 227 6.88 -19.43 -4.65
N LEU A 228 7.54 -18.29 -4.89
CA LEU A 228 9.00 -18.21 -5.03
C LEU A 228 9.70 -18.47 -3.69
N ILE A 229 9.14 -17.97 -2.59
CA ILE A 229 9.65 -18.19 -1.24
C ILE A 229 9.55 -19.68 -0.89
N LEU A 230 8.37 -20.27 -1.02
CA LEU A 230 8.13 -21.68 -0.69
C LEU A 230 9.02 -22.60 -1.55
N GLU A 231 9.11 -22.35 -2.86
CA GLU A 231 9.98 -23.12 -3.76
C GLU A 231 11.45 -23.01 -3.36
N SER A 232 11.91 -21.83 -2.93
CA SER A 232 13.28 -21.65 -2.44
C SER A 232 13.54 -22.41 -1.13
N PHE A 233 12.55 -22.47 -0.23
CA PHE A 233 12.62 -23.25 1.01
C PHE A 233 12.73 -24.75 0.72
N ARG A 234 12.07 -25.26 -0.33
CA ARG A 234 12.18 -26.67 -0.72
C ARG A 234 13.59 -27.09 -1.12
N LYS A 235 14.34 -26.15 -1.71
CA LYS A 235 15.64 -26.39 -2.34
C LYS A 235 16.83 -26.13 -1.42
N ALA A 236 16.62 -25.40 -0.33
CA ALA A 236 17.67 -25.01 0.59
C ALA A 236 17.66 -25.88 1.85
N ASN A 237 18.82 -26.05 2.48
CA ASN A 237 18.86 -26.50 3.86
C ASN A 237 18.37 -25.34 4.74
N THR A 238 17.18 -25.50 5.32
CA THR A 238 16.47 -24.45 6.05
C THR A 238 16.36 -24.70 7.55
N ASP A 239 17.15 -25.64 8.10
CA ASP A 239 17.17 -25.95 9.54
C ASP A 239 17.46 -24.72 10.42
N LYS A 240 18.11 -23.71 9.84
CA LYS A 240 18.44 -22.42 10.47
C LYS A 240 17.33 -21.38 10.38
N PHE A 241 16.17 -21.70 9.83
CA PHE A 241 15.10 -20.74 9.58
C PHE A 241 13.76 -21.24 10.09
N HIS A 242 12.89 -20.29 10.42
CA HIS A 242 11.48 -20.57 10.68
C HIS A 242 10.65 -19.49 9.99
N LEU A 243 9.81 -19.86 9.03
CA LEU A 243 8.95 -18.91 8.33
C LEU A 243 7.53 -18.94 8.90
N ILE A 244 7.04 -17.78 9.34
CA ILE A 244 5.67 -17.60 9.84
C ILE A 244 4.86 -16.83 8.79
N LEU A 245 3.81 -17.46 8.29
CA LEU A 245 2.88 -16.91 7.30
C LEU A 245 1.56 -16.52 7.99
N ILE A 246 1.21 -15.23 7.94
CA ILE A 246 -0.03 -14.69 8.52
C ILE A 246 -0.88 -14.01 7.44
N GLY A 247 -2.16 -14.37 7.39
CA GLY A 247 -3.18 -13.77 6.53
C GLY A 247 -3.67 -14.68 5.39
N ARG A 248 -3.93 -14.11 4.20
CA ARG A 248 -4.48 -14.83 3.03
C ARG A 248 -3.39 -15.37 2.13
N PHE A 249 -3.49 -16.65 1.84
CA PHE A 249 -2.64 -17.39 0.91
C PHE A 249 -3.53 -18.33 0.09
N SER A 250 -3.03 -18.86 -1.02
CA SER A 250 -3.77 -19.87 -1.79
C SER A 250 -3.80 -21.20 -1.03
N GLU A 251 -4.83 -22.03 -1.26
CA GLU A 251 -4.91 -23.38 -0.67
C GLU A 251 -3.69 -24.24 -1.03
N LYS A 252 -3.17 -24.06 -2.25
CA LYS A 252 -1.93 -24.69 -2.71
C LYS A 252 -0.74 -24.27 -1.84
N ASP A 253 -0.58 -22.98 -1.60
CA ASP A 253 0.53 -22.45 -0.79
C ASP A 253 0.41 -22.86 0.68
N ILE A 254 -0.81 -22.91 1.21
CA ILE A 254 -1.08 -23.38 2.59
C ILE A 254 -0.71 -24.86 2.72
N SER A 255 -1.22 -25.71 1.82
CA SER A 255 -0.90 -27.14 1.81
C SER A 255 0.60 -27.37 1.69
N LEU A 256 1.27 -26.59 0.84
CA LEU A 256 2.71 -26.66 0.68
C LEU A 256 3.44 -26.23 1.95
N ALA A 257 3.08 -25.08 2.53
CA ALA A 257 3.65 -24.58 3.78
C ALA A 257 3.52 -25.60 4.93
N GLN A 258 2.33 -26.21 5.09
CA GLN A 258 2.06 -27.21 6.13
C GLN A 258 2.85 -28.51 5.94
N SER A 259 3.35 -28.80 4.73
CA SER A 259 4.21 -29.95 4.48
C SER A 259 5.67 -29.74 4.93
N TYR A 260 6.05 -28.53 5.35
CA TYR A 260 7.39 -28.19 5.82
C TYR A 260 7.42 -27.91 7.32
N PRO A 261 8.29 -28.59 8.10
CA PRO A 261 8.34 -28.41 9.55
C PRO A 261 8.81 -27.00 9.96
N HIS A 262 9.59 -26.33 9.10
CA HIS A 262 10.12 -24.98 9.34
C HIS A 262 9.21 -23.85 8.85
N ILE A 263 7.95 -24.16 8.50
CA ILE A 263 6.97 -23.16 8.06
C ILE A 263 5.71 -23.30 8.90
N THR A 264 5.23 -22.19 9.45
CA THR A 264 3.98 -22.13 10.21
C THR A 264 3.02 -21.18 9.54
N TYR A 265 1.87 -21.70 9.13
CA TYR A 265 0.72 -20.89 8.71
C TYR A 265 -0.20 -20.62 9.90
N ARG A 266 -0.55 -19.35 10.13
CA ARG A 266 -1.36 -18.91 11.28
C ARG A 266 -2.75 -18.37 10.92
N GLY A 267 -3.13 -18.38 9.64
CA GLY A 267 -4.40 -17.78 9.22
C GLY A 267 -4.41 -16.27 9.43
N PHE A 268 -5.61 -15.69 9.47
CA PHE A 268 -5.78 -14.31 9.94
C PHE A 268 -5.67 -14.24 11.44
N LEU A 269 -4.99 -13.21 11.91
CA LEU A 269 -4.83 -12.88 13.32
C LEU A 269 -5.38 -11.48 13.58
N ALA A 270 -5.92 -11.27 14.79
CA ALA A 270 -6.28 -9.96 15.29
C ALA A 270 -5.02 -9.10 15.51
N PRO A 271 -5.14 -7.75 15.59
CA PRO A 271 -3.99 -6.87 15.77
C PRO A 271 -3.11 -7.20 16.99
N ASP A 272 -3.71 -7.60 18.12
CA ASP A 272 -2.95 -7.94 19.34
C ASP A 272 -2.17 -9.25 19.18
N GLU A 273 -2.77 -10.26 18.55
CA GLU A 273 -2.09 -11.51 18.21
C GLU A 273 -0.96 -11.28 17.20
N ILE A 274 -1.13 -10.36 16.24
CA ILE A 274 -0.06 -9.95 15.34
C ILE A 274 1.07 -9.32 16.17
N ASN A 275 0.77 -8.40 17.08
CA ASN A 275 1.78 -7.79 17.96
C ASN A 275 2.57 -8.85 18.77
N GLU A 276 1.89 -9.87 19.28
CA GLU A 276 2.54 -10.99 19.97
C GLU A 276 3.50 -11.77 19.07
N VAL A 277 3.07 -12.13 17.85
CA VAL A 277 3.95 -12.81 16.88
C VAL A 277 5.11 -11.92 16.48
N MET A 278 4.87 -10.63 16.25
CA MET A 278 5.92 -9.67 15.93
C MET A 278 6.98 -9.65 17.04
N GLY A 279 6.61 -9.85 18.30
CA GLY A 279 7.53 -9.94 19.44
C GLY A 279 8.46 -11.15 19.42
N SER A 280 8.11 -12.24 18.73
CA SER A 280 8.87 -13.50 18.71
C SER A 280 9.66 -13.75 17.42
N VAL A 281 9.62 -12.82 16.47
CA VAL A 281 10.34 -12.94 15.19
C VAL A 281 11.53 -11.99 15.10
N HIS A 282 12.48 -12.33 14.22
CA HIS A 282 13.70 -11.57 14.01
C HIS A 282 13.64 -10.66 12.78
N ILE A 283 12.90 -11.02 11.73
CA ILE A 283 12.90 -10.29 10.45
C ILE A 283 11.49 -10.21 9.86
N GLY A 284 11.15 -9.06 9.26
CA GLY A 284 9.97 -8.89 8.43
C GLY A 284 10.25 -9.12 6.94
N LEU A 285 9.48 -10.01 6.30
CA LEU A 285 9.57 -10.31 4.87
C LEU A 285 8.50 -9.53 4.09
N GLY A 286 8.96 -8.65 3.20
CA GLY A 286 8.14 -7.88 2.28
C GLY A 286 7.72 -8.67 1.03
N ALA A 287 7.06 -8.00 0.09
CA ALA A 287 6.76 -8.60 -1.21
C ALA A 287 8.05 -8.81 -2.01
N VAL A 288 8.18 -9.98 -2.65
CA VAL A 288 9.38 -10.33 -3.42
C VAL A 288 9.14 -10.35 -4.93
N ALA A 289 7.89 -10.45 -5.40
CA ALA A 289 7.59 -10.60 -6.83
C ALA A 289 6.92 -9.37 -7.46
N LEU A 290 7.35 -8.16 -7.08
CA LEU A 290 6.75 -6.91 -7.60
C LEU A 290 6.93 -6.71 -9.10
N PHE A 291 7.95 -7.33 -9.70
CA PHE A 291 8.12 -7.37 -11.16
C PHE A 291 6.89 -7.93 -11.89
N ARG A 292 6.07 -8.79 -11.25
CA ARG A 292 4.78 -9.28 -11.80
C ARG A 292 3.78 -8.14 -12.05
N LYS A 293 3.92 -7.00 -11.35
CA LYS A 293 3.16 -5.76 -11.56
C LYS A 293 3.88 -4.75 -12.48
N LYS A 294 5.05 -5.08 -13.03
CA LYS A 294 5.93 -4.12 -13.74
C LYS A 294 6.27 -2.89 -12.87
N LEU A 295 6.47 -3.16 -11.57
CA LEU A 295 6.96 -2.21 -10.58
C LEU A 295 8.27 -2.71 -9.98
N HIS A 296 9.16 -1.79 -9.69
CA HIS A 296 10.42 -2.01 -8.99
C HIS A 296 10.44 -1.35 -7.61
N GLU A 297 9.60 -0.33 -7.41
CA GLU A 297 9.42 0.35 -6.14
C GLU A 297 8.03 0.07 -5.54
N ALA A 298 7.95 -0.02 -4.22
CA ALA A 298 6.67 0.01 -3.50
C ALA A 298 6.82 0.60 -2.11
N SER A 299 5.69 1.09 -1.58
CA SER A 299 5.58 1.60 -0.22
C SER A 299 4.54 0.77 0.56
N THR A 300 4.78 -0.53 0.76
CA THR A 300 3.79 -1.45 1.34
C THR A 300 3.56 -1.29 2.85
N LEU A 301 2.31 -1.31 3.33
CA LEU A 301 2.00 -1.15 4.76
C LEU A 301 2.71 -2.16 5.68
N LYS A 302 2.86 -3.42 5.27
CA LYS A 302 3.57 -4.44 6.04
C LYS A 302 5.01 -4.04 6.39
N VAL A 303 5.72 -3.36 5.48
CA VAL A 303 7.08 -2.87 5.75
C VAL A 303 7.07 -1.81 6.85
N ARG A 304 6.04 -0.97 6.91
CA ARG A 304 5.89 0.03 7.96
C ARG A 304 5.57 -0.62 9.31
N GLU A 305 4.74 -1.66 9.32
CA GLU A 305 4.45 -2.46 10.52
C GLU A 305 5.72 -3.15 11.05
N TYR A 306 6.58 -3.66 10.17
CA TYR A 306 7.86 -4.28 10.53
C TYR A 306 8.86 -3.26 11.11
N LEU A 307 9.02 -2.11 10.44
CA LEU A 307 9.88 -1.03 10.90
C LEU A 307 9.40 -0.44 12.22
N ALA A 308 8.09 -0.24 12.36
CA ALA A 308 7.51 0.15 13.64
C ALA A 308 7.81 -0.90 14.70
N SER A 309 7.72 -2.19 14.39
CA SER A 309 8.10 -3.24 15.32
C SER A 309 9.60 -3.28 15.62
N GLY A 310 10.45 -2.52 14.91
CA GLY A 310 11.90 -2.52 15.07
C GLY A 310 12.60 -3.68 14.34
N LEU A 311 11.98 -4.30 13.34
CA LEU A 311 12.55 -5.45 12.64
C LEU A 311 13.42 -5.02 11.44
N PRO A 312 14.58 -5.66 11.24
CA PRO A 312 15.24 -5.71 9.94
C PRO A 312 14.33 -6.30 8.86
N LEU A 313 14.63 -6.01 7.60
CA LEU A 313 13.74 -6.29 6.47
C LEU A 313 14.38 -7.20 5.44
N ILE A 314 13.59 -8.09 4.83
CA ILE A 314 13.93 -8.71 3.54
C ILE A 314 12.94 -8.22 2.50
N LEU A 315 13.42 -7.61 1.41
CA LEU A 315 12.58 -7.01 0.36
C LEU A 315 13.03 -7.47 -1.03
N GLY A 316 12.08 -7.76 -1.93
CA GLY A 316 12.38 -7.94 -3.37
C GLY A 316 12.07 -6.70 -4.21
N HIS A 317 12.03 -5.52 -3.58
CA HIS A 317 11.75 -4.24 -4.21
C HIS A 317 12.52 -3.12 -3.50
N VAL A 318 12.61 -1.97 -4.17
CA VAL A 318 13.06 -0.72 -3.56
C VAL A 318 11.88 -0.09 -2.83
N ASP A 319 12.10 0.46 -1.65
CA ASP A 319 11.12 1.23 -0.91
C ASP A 319 11.69 2.62 -0.69
N SER A 320 11.08 3.64 -1.29
CA SER A 320 11.67 4.99 -1.37
C SER A 320 11.95 5.59 0.02
N ASP A 321 11.17 5.25 1.05
CA ASP A 321 11.41 5.76 2.41
C ASP A 321 12.59 5.02 3.09
N VAL A 322 12.70 3.71 2.84
CA VAL A 322 13.74 2.84 3.40
C VAL A 322 15.09 3.12 2.73
N ASP A 323 15.11 3.13 1.40
CA ASP A 323 16.32 3.22 0.58
C ASP A 323 16.95 4.62 0.59
N ASN A 324 16.17 5.67 0.88
CA ASN A 324 16.69 7.04 1.01
C ASN A 324 17.31 7.32 2.38
N ASN A 325 17.12 6.44 3.38
CA ASN A 325 17.76 6.56 4.69
C ASN A 325 18.88 5.52 4.81
N SER A 326 20.14 5.97 4.90
CA SER A 326 21.31 5.09 4.86
C SER A 326 21.34 4.04 5.97
N PHE A 327 20.87 4.38 7.17
CA PHE A 327 20.81 3.45 8.29
C PHE A 327 19.71 2.39 8.10
N ILE A 328 18.50 2.79 7.75
CA ILE A 328 17.42 1.84 7.51
C ILE A 328 17.72 0.96 6.27
N ALA A 329 18.37 1.52 5.25
CA ALA A 329 18.83 0.78 4.07
C ALA A 329 19.89 -0.28 4.43
N SER A 330 20.77 -0.07 5.41
CA SER A 330 21.71 -1.10 5.86
C SER A 330 21.01 -2.23 6.65
N CYS A 331 19.85 -1.93 7.22
CA CYS A 331 18.98 -2.88 7.93
C CYS A 331 18.00 -3.62 7.00
N ARG A 332 18.21 -3.59 5.67
CA ARG A 332 17.43 -4.37 4.71
C ARG A 332 18.31 -5.30 3.86
N PHE A 333 17.89 -6.54 3.69
CA PHE A 333 18.41 -7.43 2.66
C PHE A 333 17.54 -7.32 1.41
N LYS A 334 18.15 -6.89 0.30
CA LYS A 334 17.47 -6.83 -1.00
C LYS A 334 17.67 -8.14 -1.75
N ILE A 335 16.59 -8.84 -2.03
CA ILE A 335 16.63 -10.03 -2.88
C ILE A 335 16.82 -9.58 -4.33
N ASP A 336 17.85 -10.11 -4.99
CA ASP A 336 18.01 -9.96 -6.42
C ASP A 336 17.15 -10.98 -7.17
N MET A 337 15.97 -10.55 -7.58
CA MET A 337 15.04 -11.40 -8.31
C MET A 337 15.44 -11.65 -9.76
N LEU A 338 16.43 -10.94 -10.33
CA LEU A 338 16.97 -11.28 -11.66
C LEU A 338 17.66 -12.64 -11.65
N SER A 339 18.23 -13.02 -10.51
CA SER A 339 18.87 -14.32 -10.31
C SER A 339 17.87 -15.48 -10.18
N ASN A 340 16.57 -15.19 -10.03
CA ASN A 340 15.52 -16.18 -9.71
C ASN A 340 15.86 -17.11 -8.52
N SER A 341 16.75 -16.67 -7.62
CA SER A 341 17.21 -17.47 -6.50
C SER A 341 17.25 -16.64 -5.21
N ILE A 342 16.83 -17.24 -4.10
CA ILE A 342 16.93 -16.65 -2.77
C ILE A 342 18.10 -17.32 -2.07
N SER A 343 19.16 -16.56 -1.80
CA SER A 343 20.35 -17.07 -1.10
C SER A 343 20.13 -17.00 0.41
N TRP A 344 19.61 -18.09 0.98
CA TRP A 344 19.32 -18.18 2.41
C TRP A 344 20.58 -18.05 3.27
N GLU A 345 21.74 -18.60 2.87
CA GLU A 345 22.97 -18.41 3.65
C GLU A 345 23.38 -16.95 3.77
N LYS A 346 23.30 -16.18 2.67
CA LYS A 346 23.58 -14.74 2.68
C LYS A 346 22.60 -13.97 3.56
N ILE A 347 21.32 -14.36 3.57
CA ILE A 347 20.32 -13.77 4.47
C ILE A 347 20.68 -14.04 5.93
N TYR A 348 21.10 -15.27 6.25
CA TYR A 348 21.50 -15.63 7.61
C TYR A 348 22.73 -14.84 8.07
N ASP A 349 23.77 -14.80 7.24
CA ASP A 349 25.02 -14.10 7.56
C ASP A 349 24.78 -12.58 7.71
N TRP A 350 23.96 -12.00 6.84
CA TRP A 350 23.52 -10.61 6.95
C TRP A 350 22.74 -10.36 8.24
N ALA A 351 21.81 -11.24 8.60
CA ALA A 351 21.02 -11.09 9.82
C ALA A 351 21.93 -11.13 11.07
N VAL A 352 22.90 -12.05 11.10
CA VAL A 352 23.89 -12.11 12.19
C VAL A 352 24.66 -10.79 12.30
N GLU A 353 25.07 -10.20 11.17
CA GLU A 353 25.78 -8.92 11.18
C GLU A 353 24.91 -7.75 11.66
N VAL A 354 23.66 -7.65 11.18
CA VAL A 354 22.74 -6.59 11.63
C VAL A 354 22.50 -6.67 13.14
N TYR A 355 22.30 -7.88 13.67
CA TYR A 355 22.05 -8.11 15.09
C TYR A 355 23.29 -7.97 15.98
N ARG A 356 24.51 -7.90 15.44
CA ARG A 356 25.71 -7.48 16.21
C ARG A 356 25.64 -6.02 16.64
N THR A 357 24.81 -5.21 15.98
CA THR A 357 24.62 -3.81 16.36
C THR A 357 23.86 -3.72 17.68
N PRO A 358 24.43 -3.11 18.74
CA PRO A 358 23.74 -2.99 20.02
C PRO A 358 22.43 -2.20 19.88
N ASN A 359 21.37 -2.72 20.50
CA ASN A 359 20.03 -2.14 20.50
C ASN A 359 19.46 -1.89 19.09
N ILE A 360 19.79 -2.75 18.12
CA ILE A 360 19.41 -2.58 16.72
C ILE A 360 17.90 -2.37 16.54
N ASN A 361 17.06 -3.13 17.24
CA ASN A 361 15.61 -3.01 17.08
C ASN A 361 15.09 -1.63 17.51
N GLN A 362 15.62 -1.08 18.60
CA GLN A 362 15.24 0.27 19.07
C GLN A 362 15.70 1.32 18.06
N LYS A 363 16.96 1.24 17.59
CA LYS A 363 17.50 2.16 16.58
C LYS A 363 16.68 2.14 15.27
N ILE A 364 16.27 0.96 14.82
CA ILE A 364 15.38 0.80 13.66
C ILE A 364 14.07 1.51 13.92
N ARG A 365 13.41 1.24 15.06
CA ARG A 365 12.11 1.83 15.39
C ARG A 365 12.19 3.36 15.50
N ASP A 366 13.20 3.89 16.18
CA ASP A 366 13.38 5.33 16.39
C ASP A 366 13.59 6.04 15.05
N THR A 367 14.54 5.56 14.24
CA THR A 367 14.81 6.12 12.91
C THR A 367 13.59 6.00 12.01
N ALA A 368 12.90 4.85 12.06
CA ALA A 368 11.69 4.62 11.28
C ALA A 368 10.56 5.60 11.65
N SER A 369 10.43 5.99 12.92
CA SER A 369 9.38 6.91 13.37
C SER A 369 9.48 8.27 12.70
N GLU A 370 10.71 8.74 12.45
CA GLU A 370 10.99 10.02 11.79
C GLU A 370 10.74 10.00 10.28
N ILE A 371 10.81 8.82 9.65
CA ILE A 371 10.69 8.68 8.18
C ILE A 371 9.31 8.19 7.72
N VAL A 372 8.70 7.24 8.45
CA VAL A 372 7.44 6.57 8.05
C VAL A 372 6.31 6.75 9.08
N GLY A 373 6.54 7.49 10.17
CA GLY A 373 5.47 7.86 11.09
C GLY A 373 4.40 8.73 10.41
N PHE A 374 3.13 8.58 10.81
CA PHE A 374 2.07 9.47 10.32
C PHE A 374 2.36 10.93 10.61
N GLU A 375 3.05 11.24 11.71
CA GLU A 375 3.53 12.60 11.99
C GLU A 375 4.32 13.16 10.80
N ARG A 376 5.33 12.42 10.32
CA ARG A 376 6.09 12.85 9.15
C ARG A 376 5.22 12.90 7.89
N LYS A 377 4.45 11.84 7.61
CA LYS A 377 3.69 11.73 6.36
C LYS A 377 2.58 12.77 6.24
N VAL A 378 1.91 13.12 7.33
CA VAL A 378 0.90 14.17 7.36
C VAL A 378 1.56 15.55 7.22
N SER A 379 2.71 15.80 7.85
CA SER A 379 3.47 17.03 7.58
C SER A 379 3.83 17.17 6.09
N ASP A 380 4.30 16.08 5.48
CA ASP A 380 4.59 16.07 4.04
C ASP A 380 3.29 16.36 3.25
N LEU A 381 2.15 15.78 3.59
CA LEU A 381 0.87 16.05 2.92
C LEU A 381 0.46 17.53 3.00
N LEU A 382 0.59 18.16 4.17
CA LEU A 382 0.12 19.51 4.43
C LEU A 382 1.01 20.60 3.83
N ASN A 383 2.32 20.36 3.72
CA ASN A 383 3.31 21.36 3.31
C ASN A 383 3.48 21.51 1.78
N GLY A 384 2.61 20.94 0.94
CA GLY A 384 2.85 20.97 -0.52
C GLY A 384 1.65 20.84 -1.42
#